data_AF-A0A1S2PPM5-F1
#
_entry.id   AF-A0A1S2PPM5-F1
#
_cell.length_a   1.000
_cell.length_b   1.000
_cell.length_c   1.000
_cell.angle_alpha   90.00
_cell.angle_beta   90.00
_cell.angle_gamma   90.00
#
_symmetry.space_group_name_H-M   'P 1'
#
loop_
_entity.id
_entity.type
_entity.pdbx_description
1 polymer ?
#
loop_
_entity_poly.entity_id
_entity_poly.type
_entity_poly.pdbx_seq_one_letter_code
_entity_poly.pdbx_strand_id
1 'polypeptide(L)'
;MSELVQRASQQLTELVRGELRLARAEMKEKGKRYGRGGGLFGGAGVVGLLMLQALIATVIAALSVTLPVWAAGLIVTAVLGVIAAVMAMSGKKQVDQAAPPTREQTVENVKADVAEIKESAQR
;
A
#
# COMPACT_ATOMS: atom_id res chain seq x y z
N MET A 1 9.64 4.26 -57.05
CA MET A 1 9.85 3.44 -55.83
C MET A 1 10.27 4.30 -54.63
N SER A 2 11.28 5.17 -54.77
CA SER A 2 11.77 6.04 -53.67
C SER A 2 10.69 6.94 -53.05
N GLU A 3 9.83 7.58 -53.85
CA GLU A 3 8.78 8.48 -53.34
C GLU A 3 7.71 7.78 -52.47
N LEU A 4 7.37 6.53 -52.76
CA LEU A 4 6.37 5.78 -51.99
C LEU A 4 6.91 5.36 -50.62
N VAL A 5 8.18 4.94 -50.58
CA VAL A 5 8.87 4.63 -49.32
C VAL A 5 9.02 5.88 -48.46
N GLN A 6 9.30 7.03 -49.09
CA GLN A 6 9.42 8.31 -48.39
C GLN A 6 8.09 8.77 -47.80
N ARG A 7 6.97 8.65 -48.55
CA ARG A 7 5.62 8.97 -48.06
C ARG A 7 5.15 8.03 -46.95
N ALA A 8 5.38 6.72 -47.07
CA ALA A 8 5.03 5.76 -46.03
C ALA A 8 5.82 6.01 -44.73
N SER A 9 7.11 6.33 -44.84
CA SER A 9 7.95 6.73 -43.70
C SER A 9 7.44 8.02 -43.03
N GLN A 10 7.00 9.00 -43.83
CA GLN A 10 6.38 10.23 -43.32
C GLN A 10 5.07 9.97 -42.58
N GLN A 11 4.18 9.14 -43.14
CA GLN A 11 2.90 8.78 -42.51
C GLN A 11 3.10 7.99 -41.22
N LEU A 12 4.04 7.04 -41.19
CA LEU A 12 4.41 6.32 -39.97
C LEU A 12 4.95 7.28 -38.90
N THR A 13 5.78 8.26 -39.30
CA THR A 13 6.32 9.27 -38.38
C THR A 13 5.21 10.16 -37.81
N GLU A 14 4.22 10.55 -38.63
CA GLU A 14 3.05 11.30 -38.17
C GLU A 14 2.15 10.48 -37.23
N LEU A 15 1.93 9.20 -37.54
CA LEU A 15 1.12 8.31 -36.72
C LEU A 15 1.76 8.08 -35.34
N VAL A 16 3.06 7.78 -35.30
CA VAL A 16 3.81 7.61 -34.05
C VAL A 16 3.80 8.91 -33.23
N ARG A 17 3.94 10.08 -33.87
CA ARG A 17 3.79 11.37 -33.18
C ARG A 17 2.37 11.59 -32.66
N GLY A 18 1.35 11.14 -33.40
CA GLY A 18 -0.05 11.17 -33.00
C GLY A 18 -0.30 10.34 -31.75
N GLU A 19 0.12 9.08 -31.74
CA GLU A 19 0.00 8.21 -30.56
C GLU A 19 0.79 8.73 -29.36
N LEU A 20 2.00 9.26 -29.58
CA LEU A 20 2.77 9.88 -28.49
C LEU A 20 2.07 11.10 -27.90
N ARG A 21 1.38 11.91 -28.72
CA ARG A 21 0.58 13.04 -28.22
C ARG A 21 -0.64 12.55 -27.45
N LEU A 22 -1.33 11.52 -27.95
CA LEU A 22 -2.49 10.93 -27.29
C LEU A 22 -2.10 10.30 -25.95
N ALA A 23 -1.05 9.48 -25.93
CA ALA A 23 -0.51 8.87 -24.72
C ALA A 23 -0.08 9.93 -23.70
N ARG A 24 0.55 11.03 -24.15
CA ARG A 24 0.88 12.17 -23.27
C ARG A 24 -0.37 12.84 -22.69
N ALA A 25 -1.43 13.02 -23.48
CA ALA A 25 -2.68 13.59 -23.00
C ALA A 25 -3.34 12.68 -21.96
N GLU A 26 -3.42 11.38 -22.24
CA GLU A 26 -3.99 10.38 -21.34
C GLU A 26 -3.18 10.24 -20.04
N MET A 27 -1.85 10.24 -20.13
CA MET A 27 -0.96 10.24 -18.95
C MET A 27 -1.13 11.50 -18.11
N LYS A 28 -1.31 12.67 -18.73
CA LYS A 28 -1.56 13.93 -18.02
C LYS A 28 -2.91 13.92 -17.30
N GLU A 29 -3.94 13.35 -17.94
CA GLU A 29 -5.28 13.23 -17.36
C GLU A 29 -5.31 12.21 -16.21
N LYS A 30 -4.69 11.03 -16.39
CA LYS A 30 -4.46 10.06 -15.31
C LYS A 30 -3.68 10.70 -14.17
N GLY A 31 -2.55 11.35 -14.48
CA GLY A 31 -1.70 12.03 -13.50
C GLY A 31 -2.42 13.12 -12.71
N LYS A 32 -3.31 13.90 -13.34
CA LYS A 32 -4.12 14.91 -12.63
C LYS A 32 -5.13 14.27 -11.68
N ARG A 33 -5.75 13.15 -12.05
CA ARG A 33 -6.69 12.41 -11.20
C ARG A 33 -5.97 11.78 -10.00
N TYR A 34 -4.83 11.12 -10.24
CA TYR A 34 -4.00 10.56 -9.17
C TYR A 34 -3.38 11.65 -8.27
N GLY A 35 -2.94 12.78 -8.83
CA GLY A 35 -2.38 13.90 -8.05
C GLY A 35 -3.43 14.59 -7.18
N ARG A 36 -4.64 14.82 -7.70
CA ARG A 36 -5.74 15.37 -6.89
C ARG A 36 -6.22 14.39 -5.83
N GLY A 37 -6.31 13.10 -6.17
CA GLY A 37 -6.64 12.05 -5.21
C GLY A 37 -5.59 11.92 -4.11
N GLY A 38 -4.32 11.88 -4.47
CA GLY A 38 -3.19 11.81 -3.53
C GLY A 38 -3.08 13.04 -2.63
N GLY A 39 -3.29 14.24 -3.18
CA GLY A 39 -3.30 15.48 -2.40
C GLY A 39 -4.47 15.54 -1.40
N LEU A 40 -5.67 15.14 -1.80
CA LEU A 40 -6.84 15.08 -0.90
C LEU A 40 -6.68 14.00 0.16
N PHE A 41 -6.15 12.82 -0.18
CA PHE A 41 -5.86 11.77 0.80
C PHE A 41 -4.77 12.18 1.78
N GLY A 42 -3.72 12.84 1.31
CA GLY A 42 -2.67 13.41 2.17
C GLY A 42 -3.24 14.45 3.14
N GLY A 43 -4.04 15.39 2.62
CA GLY A 43 -4.73 16.39 3.44
C GLY A 43 -5.69 15.78 4.46
N ALA A 44 -6.50 14.79 4.04
CA ALA A 44 -7.40 14.05 4.91
C ALA A 44 -6.64 13.28 6.01
N GLY A 45 -5.46 12.74 5.70
CA GLY A 45 -4.59 12.12 6.69
C GLY A 45 -4.15 13.11 7.78
N VAL A 46 -3.67 14.29 7.39
CA VAL A 46 -3.26 15.33 8.35
C VAL A 46 -4.44 15.82 9.20
N VAL A 47 -5.58 16.13 8.55
CA VAL A 47 -6.79 16.57 9.26
C VAL A 47 -7.32 15.47 10.18
N GLY A 48 -7.29 14.22 9.75
CA GLY A 48 -7.67 13.06 10.57
C GLY A 48 -6.78 12.89 11.80
N LEU A 49 -5.46 13.11 11.68
CA LEU A 49 -4.54 13.10 12.81
C LEU A 49 -4.86 14.23 13.80
N LEU A 50 -5.13 15.44 13.32
CA LEU A 50 -5.52 16.57 14.17
C LEU A 50 -6.85 16.31 14.88
N MET A 51 -7.83 15.76 14.17
CA MET A 51 -9.12 15.36 14.73
C MET A 51 -8.93 14.32 15.85
N LEU A 52 -8.07 13.32 15.64
CA LEU A 52 -7.79 12.30 16.64
C LEU A 52 -7.15 12.92 17.90
N GLN A 53 -6.18 13.83 17.74
CA GLN A 53 -5.59 14.55 18.88
C GLN A 53 -6.63 15.37 19.65
N ALA A 54 -7.50 16.10 18.94
CA ALA A 54 -8.59 16.87 19.56
C ALA A 54 -9.59 15.97 20.30
N LEU A 55 -9.90 14.80 19.75
CA LEU A 55 -10.78 13.82 20.38
C LEU A 55 -10.16 13.28 21.68
N ILE A 56 -8.88 12.92 21.66
CA ILE A 56 -8.16 12.46 22.87
C ILE A 56 -8.20 13.54 23.96
N ALA A 57 -7.88 14.79 23.60
CA ALA A 57 -7.95 15.91 24.53
C ALA A 57 -9.36 16.12 25.10
N THR A 58 -10.39 15.96 24.26
CA THR A 58 -11.79 16.08 24.67
C THR A 58 -12.20 14.98 25.67
N VAL A 59 -11.78 13.73 25.44
CA VAL A 59 -12.06 12.62 26.37
C VAL A 59 -11.34 12.84 27.70
N ILE A 60 -10.07 13.27 27.68
CA ILE A 60 -9.33 13.60 28.91
C ILE A 60 -10.03 14.73 29.66
N ALA A 61 -10.44 15.80 28.98
CA ALA A 61 -11.15 16.92 29.57
C ALA A 61 -12.48 16.48 30.20
N ALA A 62 -13.27 15.66 29.50
CA ALA A 62 -14.53 15.14 30.00
C ALA A 62 -14.35 14.26 31.26
N LEU A 63 -13.35 13.38 31.28
CA LEU A 63 -13.02 12.55 32.45
C LEU A 63 -12.42 13.38 33.58
N SER A 64 -11.74 14.49 33.28
CA SER A 64 -11.15 15.37 34.29
C SER A 64 -12.17 16.12 35.15
N VAL A 65 -13.46 16.10 34.77
CA VAL A 65 -14.55 16.65 35.58
C VAL A 65 -14.75 15.84 36.87
N THR A 66 -14.52 14.52 36.81
CA THR A 66 -14.74 13.62 37.94
C THR A 66 -13.44 13.07 38.55
N LEU A 67 -12.33 13.11 37.81
CA LEU A 67 -11.03 12.59 38.21
C LEU A 67 -9.92 13.65 38.03
N PRO A 68 -8.78 13.52 38.72
CA PRO A 68 -7.61 14.34 38.42
C PRO A 68 -7.15 14.14 36.97
N VAL A 69 -6.67 15.22 36.33
CA VAL A 69 -6.20 15.19 34.92
C VAL A 69 -5.18 14.09 34.67
N TRP A 70 -4.28 13.83 35.63
CA TRP A 70 -3.27 12.77 35.50
C TRP A 70 -3.91 11.37 35.43
N ALA A 71 -4.96 11.10 36.21
CA ALA A 71 -5.66 9.82 36.21
C ALA A 71 -6.48 9.65 34.92
N ALA A 72 -7.18 10.70 34.49
CA ALA A 72 -7.89 10.73 33.21
C ALA A 72 -6.94 10.45 32.03
N GLY A 73 -5.78 11.10 32.01
CA GLY A 73 -4.74 10.88 31.00
C GLY A 73 -4.22 9.45 30.97
N LEU A 74 -3.97 8.84 32.13
CA LEU A 74 -3.53 7.44 32.22
C LEU A 74 -4.59 6.46 31.71
N ILE A 75 -5.87 6.66 32.07
CA ILE A 75 -6.97 5.81 31.61
C ILE A 75 -7.07 5.85 30.09
N VAL A 76 -7.10 7.05 29.50
CA VAL A 76 -7.19 7.22 28.04
C VAL A 76 -5.97 6.60 27.34
N THR A 77 -4.77 6.80 27.89
CA THR A 77 -3.54 6.21 27.33
C THR A 77 -3.56 4.69 27.38
N ALA A 78 -4.04 4.10 28.49
CA ALA A 78 -4.15 2.66 28.63
C ALA A 78 -5.14 2.07 27.61
N VAL A 79 -6.32 2.68 27.45
CA VAL A 79 -7.33 2.25 26.48
C VAL A 79 -6.79 2.31 25.06
N LEU A 80 -6.17 3.43 24.66
CA LEU A 80 -5.57 3.57 23.34
C LEU A 80 -4.41 2.59 23.12
N GLY A 81 -3.60 2.33 24.16
CA GLY A 81 -2.51 1.35 24.12
C GLY A 81 -3.02 -0.06 23.84
N VAL A 82 -4.13 -0.47 24.46
CA VAL A 82 -4.76 -1.76 24.18
C VAL A 82 -5.26 -1.83 22.74
N ILE A 83 -5.94 -0.79 22.25
CA ILE A 83 -6.42 -0.73 20.86
C ILE A 83 -5.24 -0.81 19.89
N ALA A 84 -4.16 -0.05 20.14
CA ALA A 84 -2.95 -0.07 19.32
C ALA A 84 -2.29 -1.45 19.31
N ALA A 85 -2.19 -2.12 20.47
CA ALA A 85 -1.65 -3.47 20.55
C ALA A 85 -2.48 -4.47 19.73
N VAL A 86 -3.81 -4.42 19.82
CA VAL A 86 -4.71 -5.28 19.04
C VAL A 86 -4.55 -5.04 17.54
N MET A 87 -4.49 -3.77 17.11
CA MET A 87 -4.26 -3.43 15.71
C MET A 87 -2.89 -3.90 15.21
N ALA A 88 -1.84 -3.71 16.01
CA ALA A 88 -0.49 -4.15 15.66
C ALA A 88 -0.40 -5.68 15.54
N MET A 89 -0.99 -6.42 16.48
CA MET A 89 -1.05 -7.88 16.43
C MET A 89 -1.86 -8.39 15.23
N SER A 90 -3.00 -7.76 14.94
CA SER A 90 -3.86 -8.12 13.80
C SER A 90 -3.20 -7.79 12.46
N GLY A 91 -2.52 -6.65 12.37
CA GLY A 91 -1.74 -6.24 11.21
C GLY A 91 -0.58 -7.19 10.97
N LYS A 92 0.18 -7.52 12.02
CA LYS A 92 1.25 -8.53 11.96
C LYS A 92 0.70 -9.88 11.47
N LYS A 93 -0.41 -10.35 12.03
CA LYS A 93 -1.04 -11.62 11.60
C LYS A 93 -1.46 -11.60 10.12
N GLN A 94 -1.91 -10.46 9.59
CA GLN A 94 -2.25 -10.32 8.18
C GLN A 94 -1.02 -10.27 7.28
N VAL A 95 0.04 -9.58 7.71
CA VAL A 95 1.33 -9.56 7.01
C VAL A 95 1.98 -10.94 7.01
N ASP A 96 1.97 -11.64 8.15
CA ASP A 96 2.52 -12.98 8.29
C ASP A 96 1.75 -14.02 7.46
N GLN A 97 0.43 -13.85 7.29
CA GLN A 97 -0.39 -14.70 6.40
C GLN A 97 -0.24 -14.33 4.91
N ALA A 98 0.04 -13.07 4.59
CA ALA A 98 0.28 -12.60 3.23
C ALA A 98 1.75 -12.73 2.80
N ALA A 99 2.65 -13.02 3.74
CA ALA A 99 4.04 -13.28 3.47
C ALA A 99 4.16 -14.63 2.75
N PRO A 100 4.79 -14.70 1.56
CA PRO A 100 5.07 -15.97 0.91
C PRO A 100 5.91 -16.84 1.86
N PRO A 101 5.73 -18.18 1.84
CA PRO A 101 6.43 -19.08 2.76
C PRO A 101 7.93 -18.77 2.74
N THR A 102 8.50 -18.57 3.92
CA THR A 102 9.93 -18.31 4.08
C THR A 102 10.71 -19.43 3.37
N ARG A 103 11.75 -19.03 2.62
CA ARG A 103 12.57 -19.90 1.75
C ARG A 103 13.05 -21.19 2.42
N GLU A 104 13.10 -21.26 3.75
CA GLU A 104 13.42 -22.46 4.52
C GLU A 104 12.45 -23.63 4.24
N GLN A 105 11.15 -23.36 4.08
CA GLN A 105 10.16 -24.41 3.74
C GLN A 105 10.25 -24.85 2.27
N THR A 106 10.69 -23.96 1.37
CA THR A 106 10.90 -24.31 -0.04
C THR A 106 12.10 -25.25 -0.22
N VAL A 107 13.17 -25.06 0.56
CA VAL A 107 14.35 -25.94 0.49
C VAL A 107 14.04 -27.34 1.04
N GLU A 108 13.19 -27.44 2.06
CA GLU A 108 12.78 -28.72 2.64
C GLU A 108 11.87 -29.51 1.68
N ASN A 109 10.90 -28.84 1.04
CA ASN A 109 10.04 -29.46 0.02
C ASN A 109 10.82 -29.86 -1.24
N VAL A 110 11.74 -29.03 -1.72
CA VAL A 110 12.58 -29.39 -2.88
C VAL A 110 13.52 -30.55 -2.56
N LYS A 111 14.02 -30.65 -1.31
CA LYS A 111 14.81 -31.81 -0.88
C LYS A 111 13.96 -33.09 -0.80
N ALA A 112 12.71 -32.98 -0.35
CA ALA A 112 11.76 -34.09 -0.34
C ALA A 112 11.42 -34.56 -1.77
N ASP A 113 11.12 -33.62 -2.68
CA ASP A 113 10.80 -33.91 -4.08
C ASP A 113 11.98 -34.55 -4.83
N VAL A 114 13.22 -34.12 -4.54
CA VAL A 114 14.43 -34.73 -5.12
C VAL A 114 14.70 -36.12 -4.57
N ALA A 115 14.36 -36.39 -3.31
CA ALA A 115 14.50 -37.73 -2.72
C ALA A 115 13.51 -38.72 -3.34
N GLU A 116 12.26 -38.30 -3.56
CA GLU A 116 11.21 -39.12 -4.18
C GLU A 116 11.52 -39.44 -5.64
N ILE A 117 12.01 -38.45 -6.41
CA ILE A 117 12.43 -38.67 -7.81
C ILE A 117 13.62 -39.65 -7.87
N LYS A 118 14.58 -39.54 -6.93
CA LYS A 118 15.74 -40.44 -6.90
C LYS A 118 15.37 -41.88 -6.55
N GLU A 119 14.37 -42.09 -5.69
CA GLU A 119 13.85 -43.42 -5.36
C GLU A 119 13.08 -44.04 -6.54
N SER A 120 12.29 -43.23 -7.27
CA SER A 120 11.54 -43.69 -8.45
C SER A 120 12.41 -44.05 -9.66
N ALA A 121 13.59 -43.43 -9.80
CA ALA A 121 14.54 -43.71 -10.88
C ALA A 121 15.47 -44.92 -10.62
N GLN A 122 15.46 -45.44 -9.40
CA GLN A 122 16.32 -46.55 -8.97
C GLN A 122 15.55 -47.89 -8.88
N ARG A 123 14.27 -47.91 -9.26
CA ARG A 123 13.43 -49.10 -9.40
C ARG A 123 13.27 -49.55 -10.85
#